data_AF-A0A7L7L130-F1
#
_entry.id   AF-A0A7L7L130-F1
#
_cell.length_a   1.000
_cell.length_b   1.000
_cell.length_c   1.000
_cell.angle_alpha   90.00
_cell.angle_beta   90.00
_cell.angle_gamma   90.00
#
_symmetry.space_group_name_H-M   'P 1'
#
loop_
_entity.id
_entity.type
_entity.pdbx_description
1 polymer ?
#
loop_
_entity_poly.entity_id
_entity_poly.type
_entity_poly.pdbx_seq_one_letter_code
_entity_poly.pdbx_strand_id
1 'polypeptide(L)'
;MKKEWGLVVILVVFFVGGCSQVKHHPQRKANVTKKSVEKTLDFTKGIPGQLQNTFYQYSTSDASDESDQLSELIIKSDEILLNDLTSDQETEELSDVSYRRLKKNTYVLYNGNLFRKIRLLDNQDLELFESRDDYQVALKSLDKKLYHLGSLPDGLRLSPKDLDNKYYVNSLDFRDYISFNTGVRNSYEAIVQSDGSLQFPRYFHTEVLIKNGKYVLKTLNLNDASTEYYVTFSKKSTTCLKDDATNQLYYLEKDPKQQALKKMGIEEPTSEYYQRPNNKIESKTYDFADDRDDDYYDTYDDFDLNEGD
;
A
#
# COMPACT_ATOMS: atom_id res chain seq x y z
N MET A 1 -26.04 -70.21 14.84
CA MET A 1 -24.59 -70.51 14.88
C MET A 1 -23.93 -69.36 15.63
N LYS A 2 -23.67 -69.49 16.94
CA LYS A 2 -22.33 -69.74 17.57
C LYS A 2 -21.25 -68.80 17.00
N LYS A 3 -20.50 -67.98 17.76
CA LYS A 3 -20.23 -67.94 19.22
C LYS A 3 -19.74 -66.54 19.63
N GLU A 4 -19.96 -66.27 20.91
CA GLU A 4 -19.78 -65.03 21.66
C GLU A 4 -18.32 -64.74 22.05
N TRP A 5 -18.17 -63.49 22.50
CA TRP A 5 -17.07 -62.90 23.25
C TRP A 5 -16.73 -63.68 24.52
N GLY A 6 -15.44 -63.74 24.86
CA GLY A 6 -14.94 -64.45 26.04
C GLY A 6 -13.77 -63.72 26.70
N LEU A 7 -14.14 -62.83 27.61
CA LEU A 7 -13.33 -62.17 28.63
C LEU A 7 -12.78 -63.25 29.59
N VAL A 8 -11.48 -63.25 29.91
CA VAL A 8 -10.94 -64.11 30.98
C VAL A 8 -10.29 -63.24 32.06
N VAL A 9 -10.72 -63.61 33.27
CA VAL A 9 -10.65 -62.90 34.53
C VAL A 9 -9.33 -63.18 35.26
N ILE A 10 -8.97 -62.16 36.03
CA ILE A 10 -7.95 -62.03 37.07
C ILE A 10 -7.90 -63.24 38.03
N LEU A 11 -6.69 -63.62 38.44
CA LEU A 11 -6.48 -64.31 39.72
C LEU A 11 -5.29 -63.67 40.47
N VAL A 12 -5.65 -62.88 41.48
CA VAL A 12 -4.76 -62.33 42.51
C VAL A 12 -4.67 -63.37 43.62
N VAL A 13 -3.45 -63.72 44.04
CA VAL A 13 -3.19 -64.27 45.36
C VAL A 13 -2.06 -63.47 46.00
N PHE A 14 -2.42 -62.79 47.08
CA PHE A 14 -1.50 -62.13 48.02
C PHE A 14 -0.75 -63.20 48.83
N PHE A 15 0.57 -63.04 48.95
CA PHE A 15 1.30 -63.43 50.16
C PHE A 15 2.08 -62.22 50.67
N VAL A 16 1.74 -61.83 51.89
CA VAL A 16 2.37 -60.78 52.69
C VAL A 16 3.45 -61.44 53.55
N GLY A 17 4.61 -60.78 53.66
CA GLY A 17 5.41 -60.78 54.89
C GLY A 17 6.86 -61.25 54.76
N GLY A 18 7.80 -60.35 55.09
CA GLY A 18 9.12 -60.73 55.61
C GLY A 18 10.30 -59.92 55.05
N CYS A 19 10.70 -58.87 55.77
CA CYS A 19 11.87 -58.02 55.48
C CYS A 19 13.20 -58.78 55.53
N SER A 20 14.14 -58.42 54.65
CA SER A 20 15.51 -58.02 55.05
C SER A 20 16.26 -57.32 53.91
N GLN A 21 16.90 -56.23 54.29
CA GLN A 21 17.63 -55.29 53.44
C GLN A 21 18.92 -55.89 52.88
N VAL A 22 19.18 -55.66 51.60
CA VAL A 22 20.56 -55.48 51.09
C VAL A 22 20.53 -54.32 50.09
N LYS A 23 21.11 -53.18 50.48
CA LYS A 23 21.33 -52.02 49.62
C LYS A 23 22.49 -52.33 48.67
N HIS A 24 22.19 -52.71 47.42
CA HIS A 24 23.13 -52.55 46.32
C HIS A 24 22.85 -51.22 45.62
N HIS A 25 23.74 -50.25 45.81
CA HIS A 25 23.79 -49.04 44.99
C HIS A 25 24.12 -49.43 43.53
N PRO A 26 23.29 -49.09 42.53
CA PRO A 26 23.71 -49.13 41.14
C PRO A 26 24.65 -47.95 40.89
N GLN A 27 25.90 -48.22 40.52
CA GLN A 27 26.78 -47.21 39.96
C GLN A 27 26.10 -46.62 38.72
N ARG A 28 25.81 -45.31 38.75
CA ARG A 28 25.42 -44.52 37.57
C ARG A 28 26.49 -44.71 36.51
N LYS A 29 26.15 -45.42 35.42
CA LYS A 29 26.87 -45.26 34.15
C LYS A 29 26.84 -43.78 33.81
N ALA A 30 28.02 -43.19 33.61
CA ALA A 30 28.11 -41.84 33.11
C ALA A 30 27.28 -41.76 31.82
N ASN A 31 26.24 -40.92 31.84
CA ASN A 31 25.58 -40.50 30.62
C ASN A 31 26.66 -39.79 29.80
N VAL A 32 27.18 -40.48 28.79
CA VAL A 32 27.85 -39.80 27.69
C VAL A 32 26.75 -39.00 27.01
N THR A 33 26.59 -37.77 27.45
CA THR A 33 25.80 -36.76 26.75
C THR A 33 26.43 -36.67 25.38
N LYS A 34 25.83 -37.33 24.38
CA LYS A 34 26.13 -37.03 22.98
C LYS A 34 25.91 -35.53 22.86
N LYS A 35 26.99 -34.76 22.74
CA LYS A 35 26.91 -33.38 22.28
C LYS A 35 26.10 -33.45 21.00
N SER A 36 24.87 -32.91 21.05
CA SER A 36 24.13 -32.53 19.87
C SER A 36 25.09 -31.67 19.06
N VAL A 37 25.61 -32.22 17.95
CA VAL A 37 26.26 -31.40 16.94
C VAL A 37 25.09 -30.66 16.31
N GLU A 38 24.76 -29.49 16.85
CA GLU A 38 23.99 -28.51 16.12
C GLU A 38 24.74 -28.29 14.82
N LYS A 39 24.22 -28.87 13.73
CA LYS A 39 24.66 -28.51 12.40
C LYS A 39 24.25 -27.07 12.21
N THR A 40 25.19 -26.15 12.43
CA THR A 40 25.10 -24.80 11.91
C THR A 40 24.82 -24.94 10.42
N LEU A 41 23.73 -24.33 9.96
CA LEU A 41 23.39 -24.30 8.54
C LEU A 41 24.41 -23.37 7.88
N ASP A 42 25.26 -23.92 7.02
CA ASP A 42 26.23 -23.10 6.30
C ASP A 42 25.55 -22.37 5.14
N PHE A 43 25.60 -21.04 5.18
CA PHE A 43 25.16 -20.15 4.10
C PHE A 43 26.38 -19.47 3.46
N THR A 44 26.37 -19.37 2.14
CA THR A 44 27.36 -18.64 1.38
C THR A 44 26.93 -17.17 1.31
N LYS A 45 27.85 -16.23 1.59
CA LYS A 45 27.55 -14.79 1.51
C LYS A 45 27.17 -14.38 0.08
N GLY A 46 26.18 -13.50 -0.03
CA GLY A 46 25.67 -12.95 -1.29
C GLY A 46 24.51 -13.75 -1.89
N ILE A 47 24.24 -13.50 -3.17
CA ILE A 47 23.20 -14.13 -3.98
C ILE A 47 23.84 -14.64 -5.29
N PRO A 48 23.53 -15.87 -5.75
CA PRO A 48 24.06 -16.41 -7.01
C PRO A 48 23.79 -15.51 -8.20
N GLY A 49 24.80 -15.28 -9.06
CA GLY A 49 24.69 -14.42 -10.25
C GLY A 49 23.53 -14.76 -11.20
N GLN A 50 23.16 -16.04 -11.30
CA GLN A 50 22.02 -16.48 -12.11
C GLN A 50 20.64 -16.04 -11.58
N LEU A 51 20.54 -15.63 -10.31
CA LEU A 51 19.31 -15.05 -9.75
C LEU A 51 19.31 -13.52 -9.84
N GLN A 52 20.45 -12.90 -10.13
CA GLN A 52 20.59 -11.45 -10.14
C GLN A 52 19.96 -10.89 -11.42
N ASN A 53 18.78 -10.31 -11.27
CA ASN A 53 18.03 -9.69 -12.36
C ASN A 53 16.88 -8.84 -11.82
N THR A 54 16.12 -8.26 -12.74
CA THR A 54 14.81 -7.66 -12.45
C THR A 54 13.71 -8.57 -12.98
N PHE A 55 12.73 -8.86 -12.13
CA PHE A 55 11.59 -9.70 -12.46
C PHE A 55 10.28 -8.97 -12.15
N TYR A 56 9.21 -9.34 -12.86
CA TYR A 56 7.91 -8.69 -12.72
C TYR A 56 6.80 -9.68 -12.41
N GLN A 57 5.89 -9.30 -11.53
CA GLN A 57 4.64 -10.02 -11.29
C GLN A 57 3.47 -9.11 -11.65
N TYR A 58 2.48 -9.65 -12.35
CA TYR A 58 1.20 -9.01 -12.58
C TYR A 58 0.05 -9.96 -12.25
N SER A 59 -0.96 -9.47 -11.53
CA SER A 59 -2.20 -10.21 -11.31
C SER A 59 -3.39 -9.26 -11.21
N THR A 60 -4.50 -9.62 -11.85
CA THR A 60 -5.75 -8.88 -11.79
C THR A 60 -6.46 -9.11 -10.46
N SER A 61 -7.01 -8.05 -9.86
CA SER A 61 -7.90 -8.16 -8.70
C SER A 61 -9.36 -8.09 -9.14
N ASP A 62 -10.17 -9.01 -8.64
CA ASP A 62 -11.64 -9.03 -8.86
C ASP A 62 -12.37 -8.05 -7.93
N ALA A 63 -11.71 -7.53 -6.89
CA ALA A 63 -12.28 -6.54 -5.99
C ALA A 63 -12.45 -5.20 -6.72
N SER A 64 -13.61 -4.56 -6.54
CA SER A 64 -13.93 -3.31 -7.26
C SER A 64 -13.15 -2.10 -6.76
N ASP A 65 -12.67 -2.16 -5.53
CA ASP A 65 -12.05 -1.10 -4.73
C ASP A 65 -10.53 -1.27 -4.57
N GLU A 66 -9.93 -2.24 -5.25
CA GLU A 66 -8.48 -2.46 -5.21
C GLU A 66 -7.85 -2.30 -6.59
N SER A 67 -6.59 -1.87 -6.66
CA SER A 67 -5.83 -1.93 -7.92
C SER A 67 -5.46 -3.38 -8.27
N ASP A 68 -5.16 -3.63 -9.54
CA ASP A 68 -4.46 -4.85 -9.94
C ASP A 68 -3.06 -4.84 -9.32
N GLN A 69 -2.54 -6.01 -8.94
CA GLN A 69 -1.21 -6.10 -8.36
C GLN A 69 -0.17 -6.04 -9.47
N LEU A 70 0.79 -5.13 -9.33
CA LEU A 70 1.95 -5.06 -10.19
C LEU A 70 3.20 -4.86 -9.33
N SER A 71 4.09 -5.83 -9.33
CA SER A 71 5.29 -5.80 -8.49
C SER A 71 6.56 -5.99 -9.31
N GLU A 72 7.61 -5.28 -8.90
CA GLU A 72 8.97 -5.41 -9.42
C GLU A 72 9.87 -6.00 -8.33
N LEU A 73 10.56 -7.08 -8.67
CA LEU A 73 11.52 -7.75 -7.82
C LEU A 73 12.93 -7.54 -8.40
N ILE A 74 13.76 -6.77 -7.70
CA ILE A 74 15.15 -6.55 -8.08
C ILE A 74 16.04 -7.39 -7.16
N ILE A 75 16.82 -8.29 -7.74
CA ILE A 75 17.78 -9.12 -7.02
C ILE A 75 19.19 -8.70 -7.43
N LYS A 76 19.99 -8.22 -6.48
CA LYS A 76 21.40 -7.87 -6.69
C LYS A 76 22.33 -8.86 -5.98
N SER A 77 23.60 -8.52 -5.83
CA SER A 77 24.62 -9.39 -5.26
C SER A 77 24.39 -9.81 -3.82
N ASP A 78 23.69 -8.99 -3.04
CA ASP A 78 23.60 -9.06 -1.60
C ASP A 78 22.29 -8.48 -1.06
N GLU A 79 21.41 -8.01 -1.96
CA GLU A 79 20.13 -7.41 -1.62
C GLU A 79 19.00 -7.87 -2.55
N ILE A 80 17.79 -7.84 -2.02
CA ILE A 80 16.53 -8.05 -2.74
C ILE A 80 15.60 -6.89 -2.41
N LEU A 81 15.05 -6.26 -3.44
CA LEU A 81 14.07 -5.20 -3.34
C LEU A 81 12.77 -5.65 -3.99
N LEU A 82 11.65 -5.44 -3.31
CA LEU A 82 10.31 -5.67 -3.84
C LEU A 82 9.52 -4.36 -3.82
N ASN A 83 9.23 -3.85 -5.01
CA ASN A 83 8.45 -2.63 -5.22
C ASN A 83 7.04 -2.99 -5.65
N ASP A 84 6.04 -2.33 -5.08
CA ASP A 84 4.70 -2.28 -5.66
C ASP A 84 4.61 -1.06 -6.58
N LEU A 85 4.52 -1.34 -7.87
CA LEU A 85 4.52 -0.32 -8.91
C LEU A 85 3.17 0.41 -9.01
N THR A 86 2.09 -0.14 -8.44
CA THR A 86 0.79 0.54 -8.44
C THR A 86 0.68 1.59 -7.36
N SER A 87 1.23 1.34 -6.18
CA SER A 87 1.31 2.34 -5.10
C SER A 87 2.58 3.20 -5.17
N ASP A 88 3.55 2.79 -5.99
CA ASP A 88 4.91 3.38 -6.05
C ASP A 88 5.51 3.46 -4.63
N GLN A 89 5.43 2.32 -3.93
CA GLN A 89 5.99 2.09 -2.62
C GLN A 89 6.92 0.89 -2.66
N GLU A 90 8.08 1.02 -2.03
CA GLU A 90 8.89 -0.13 -1.67
C GLU A 90 8.16 -0.90 -0.57
N THR A 91 7.93 -2.19 -0.82
CA THR A 91 7.17 -3.05 0.10
C THR A 91 8.07 -3.95 0.92
N GLU A 92 9.26 -4.25 0.43
CA GLU A 92 10.22 -5.07 1.14
C GLU A 92 11.66 -4.83 0.66
N GLU A 93 12.57 -4.69 1.61
CA GLU A 93 14.02 -4.75 1.40
C GLU A 93 14.61 -5.89 2.25
N LEU A 94 15.43 -6.72 1.62
CA LEU A 94 16.27 -7.71 2.30
C LEU A 94 17.72 -7.48 1.92
N SER A 95 18.51 -6.89 2.80
CA SER A 95 19.95 -6.64 2.63
C SER A 95 20.79 -7.70 3.37
N ASP A 96 22.11 -7.70 3.16
CA ASP A 96 23.06 -8.67 3.75
C ASP A 96 22.69 -10.15 3.51
N VAL A 97 22.14 -10.43 2.34
CA VAL A 97 21.62 -11.75 2.00
C VAL A 97 22.76 -12.74 1.83
N SER A 98 22.55 -13.92 2.39
CA SER A 98 23.35 -15.11 2.18
C SER A 98 22.45 -16.22 1.63
N TYR A 99 23.02 -17.19 0.92
CA TYR A 99 22.25 -18.24 0.28
C TYR A 99 22.77 -19.64 0.60
N ARG A 100 21.85 -20.59 0.54
CA ARG A 100 22.16 -22.01 0.50
C ARG A 100 21.49 -22.64 -0.70
N ARG A 101 22.30 -23.26 -1.57
CA ARG A 101 21.79 -24.00 -2.74
C ARG A 101 21.20 -25.34 -2.30
N LEU A 102 20.00 -25.64 -2.80
CA LEU A 102 19.36 -26.95 -2.68
C LEU A 102 19.54 -27.73 -4.00
N LYS A 103 18.53 -28.50 -4.43
CA LYS A 103 18.50 -29.19 -5.72
C LYS A 103 17.61 -28.42 -6.71
N LYS A 104 17.68 -28.76 -8.00
CA LYS A 104 16.77 -28.25 -9.04
C LYS A 104 16.66 -26.71 -9.08
N ASN A 105 17.81 -26.03 -9.06
CA ASN A 105 17.93 -24.56 -9.06
C ASN A 105 17.07 -23.85 -8.00
N THR A 106 16.85 -24.53 -6.86
CA THR A 106 16.20 -23.97 -5.68
C THR A 106 17.26 -23.53 -4.68
N TYR A 107 17.02 -22.41 -4.03
CA TYR A 107 17.88 -21.81 -3.03
C TYR A 107 17.05 -21.40 -1.81
N VAL A 108 17.69 -21.31 -0.65
CA VAL A 108 17.15 -20.61 0.52
C VAL A 108 18.04 -19.41 0.76
N LEU A 109 17.44 -18.24 0.83
CA LEU A 109 18.06 -16.98 1.14
C LEU A 109 17.86 -16.69 2.63
N TYR A 110 18.84 -16.05 3.26
CA TYR A 110 18.84 -15.73 4.69
C TYR A 110 19.56 -14.42 4.94
N ASN A 111 18.94 -13.51 5.71
CA ASN A 111 19.47 -12.17 6.01
C ASN A 111 19.80 -11.97 7.51
N GLY A 112 19.91 -13.04 8.29
CA GLY A 112 20.07 -12.96 9.75
C GLY A 112 18.78 -13.19 10.53
N ASN A 113 17.61 -12.86 9.95
CA ASN A 113 16.32 -12.97 10.62
C ASN A 113 15.35 -13.93 9.92
N LEU A 114 15.25 -13.83 8.60
CA LEU A 114 14.22 -14.53 7.82
C LEU A 114 14.85 -15.43 6.76
N PHE A 115 14.22 -16.58 6.54
CA PHE A 115 14.50 -17.51 5.46
C PHE A 115 13.48 -17.32 4.34
N ARG A 116 13.96 -17.19 3.11
CA ARG A 116 13.13 -17.09 1.92
C ARG A 116 13.54 -18.11 0.88
N LYS A 117 12.63 -19.02 0.51
CA LYS A 117 12.90 -19.99 -0.54
C LYS A 117 12.68 -19.34 -1.90
N ILE A 118 13.54 -19.66 -2.85
CA ILE A 118 13.49 -19.15 -4.22
C ILE A 118 13.84 -20.27 -5.20
N ARG A 119 13.18 -20.33 -6.35
CA ARG A 119 13.49 -21.31 -7.39
C ARG A 119 13.52 -20.66 -8.76
N LEU A 120 14.64 -20.82 -9.45
CA LEU A 120 14.79 -20.44 -10.84
C LEU A 120 14.29 -21.58 -11.74
N LEU A 121 13.31 -21.27 -12.59
CA LEU A 121 12.72 -22.19 -13.55
C LEU A 121 13.55 -22.26 -14.83
N ASP A 122 13.27 -23.26 -15.67
CA ASP A 122 14.04 -23.49 -16.90
C ASP A 122 13.86 -22.36 -17.92
N ASN A 123 12.70 -21.70 -17.91
CA ASN A 123 12.42 -20.49 -18.70
C ASN A 123 12.99 -19.20 -18.09
N GLN A 124 13.81 -19.31 -17.04
CA GLN A 124 14.37 -18.20 -16.25
C GLN A 124 13.36 -17.41 -15.40
N ASP A 125 12.09 -17.82 -15.35
CA ASP A 125 11.14 -17.26 -14.38
C ASP A 125 11.48 -17.71 -12.96
N LEU A 126 10.92 -17.00 -11.99
CA LEU A 126 11.30 -17.11 -10.59
C LEU A 126 10.06 -17.39 -9.73
N GLU A 127 10.09 -18.52 -9.02
CA GLU A 127 9.14 -18.78 -7.94
C GLU A 127 9.71 -18.23 -6.63
N LEU A 128 9.05 -17.21 -6.08
CA LEU A 128 9.41 -16.61 -4.79
C LEU A 128 8.41 -17.07 -3.73
N PHE A 129 8.90 -17.67 -2.66
CA PHE A 129 8.06 -18.17 -1.57
C PHE A 129 8.01 -17.16 -0.42
N GLU A 130 6.97 -17.24 0.40
CA GLU A 130 6.82 -16.38 1.57
C GLU A 130 8.02 -16.50 2.54
N SER A 131 8.42 -15.37 3.14
CA SER A 131 9.45 -15.34 4.19
C SER A 131 8.98 -16.09 5.43
N ARG A 132 9.88 -16.83 6.08
CA ARG A 132 9.62 -17.56 7.33
C ARG A 132 10.77 -17.33 8.30
N ASP A 133 10.48 -17.32 9.59
CA ASP A 133 11.46 -17.26 10.68
C ASP A 133 12.19 -18.59 10.90
N ASP A 134 11.55 -19.72 10.58
CA ASP A 134 12.14 -21.06 10.67
C ASP A 134 12.57 -21.62 9.31
N TYR A 135 13.79 -22.17 9.27
CA TYR A 135 14.37 -22.77 8.08
C TYR A 135 13.58 -23.99 7.56
N GLN A 136 13.10 -24.87 8.44
CA GLN A 136 12.34 -26.05 8.02
C GLN A 136 10.97 -25.69 7.47
N VAL A 137 10.33 -24.66 8.04
CA VAL A 137 9.08 -24.10 7.53
C VAL A 137 9.30 -23.47 6.15
N ALA A 138 10.36 -22.68 5.96
CA ALA A 138 10.72 -22.11 4.66
C ALA A 138 10.91 -23.19 3.58
N LEU A 139 11.56 -24.31 3.92
CA LEU A 139 11.74 -25.43 3.00
C LEU A 139 10.41 -26.07 2.58
N LYS A 140 9.49 -26.24 3.53
CA LYS A 140 8.19 -26.89 3.31
C LYS A 140 7.12 -25.97 2.70
N SER A 141 7.35 -24.66 2.67
CA SER A 141 6.42 -23.69 2.10
C SER A 141 6.02 -24.08 0.67
N LEU A 142 4.72 -24.03 0.38
CA LEU A 142 4.17 -24.30 -0.96
C LEU A 142 3.68 -23.01 -1.62
N ASP A 143 3.27 -22.04 -0.81
CA ASP A 143 2.77 -20.75 -1.26
C ASP A 143 3.89 -19.93 -1.88
N LYS A 144 3.66 -19.52 -3.13
CA LYS A 144 4.66 -18.86 -3.96
C LYS A 144 3.99 -17.89 -4.91
N LYS A 145 4.71 -16.83 -5.23
CA LYS A 145 4.42 -15.90 -6.32
C LYS A 145 5.35 -16.22 -7.48
N LEU A 146 4.82 -16.16 -8.70
CA LEU A 146 5.59 -16.32 -9.93
C LEU A 146 5.98 -14.94 -10.45
N TYR A 147 7.27 -14.76 -10.70
CA TYR A 147 7.84 -13.55 -11.29
C TYR A 147 8.47 -13.89 -12.63
N HIS A 148 8.22 -13.06 -13.62
CA HIS A 148 8.67 -13.25 -14.98
C HIS A 148 9.93 -12.45 -15.25
N LEU A 149 10.92 -13.08 -15.87
CA LEU A 149 12.12 -12.40 -16.33
C LEU A 149 11.80 -11.53 -17.56
N GLY A 150 12.32 -10.30 -17.59
CA GLY A 150 12.24 -9.45 -18.79
C GLY A 150 11.73 -8.06 -18.46
N SER A 151 10.96 -7.46 -19.37
CA SER A 151 10.43 -6.11 -19.24
C SER A 151 8.91 -6.14 -19.08
N LEU A 152 8.40 -5.26 -18.22
CA LEU A 152 6.97 -5.03 -18.13
C LEU A 152 6.44 -4.32 -19.39
N PRO A 153 5.29 -4.74 -19.97
CA PRO A 153 4.63 -4.01 -21.05
C PRO A 153 4.37 -2.55 -20.63
N ASP A 154 4.67 -1.59 -21.52
CA ASP A 154 4.53 -0.17 -21.21
C ASP A 154 3.11 0.23 -20.81
N GLY A 155 2.08 -0.46 -21.34
CA GLY A 155 0.68 -0.24 -20.97
C GLY A 155 0.33 -0.62 -19.53
N LEU A 156 1.14 -1.45 -18.86
CA LEU A 156 0.96 -1.82 -17.46
C LEU A 156 1.70 -0.88 -16.49
N ARG A 157 2.64 -0.06 -16.99
CA ARG A 157 3.41 0.91 -16.19
C ARG A 157 2.60 2.18 -15.90
N LEU A 158 1.48 2.00 -15.19
CA LEU A 158 0.69 3.12 -14.71
C LEU A 158 0.83 3.24 -13.19
N SER A 159 1.04 4.46 -12.73
CA SER A 159 0.93 4.82 -11.32
C SER A 159 -0.09 5.95 -11.15
N PRO A 160 -0.95 5.94 -10.12
CA PRO A 160 -1.81 7.07 -9.74
C PRO A 160 -1.04 8.40 -9.59
N LYS A 161 0.23 8.34 -9.15
CA LYS A 161 1.10 9.52 -9.02
C LYS A 161 1.43 10.16 -10.37
N ASP A 162 1.36 9.40 -11.47
CA ASP A 162 1.54 9.96 -12.82
C ASP A 162 0.50 11.03 -13.15
N LEU A 163 -0.64 11.06 -12.48
CA LEU A 163 -1.71 12.02 -12.72
C LEU A 163 -1.67 13.19 -11.73
N ASP A 164 -0.90 13.10 -10.66
CA ASP A 164 -1.01 14.05 -9.56
C ASP A 164 -0.67 15.49 -10.00
N ASN A 165 -1.52 16.44 -9.59
CA ASN A 165 -1.47 17.86 -9.93
C ASN A 165 -1.39 18.15 -11.44
N LYS A 166 -1.96 17.29 -12.29
CA LYS A 166 -2.00 17.47 -13.75
C LYS A 166 -3.38 17.86 -14.24
N TYR A 167 -3.38 18.62 -15.33
CA TYR A 167 -4.58 19.01 -16.04
C TYR A 167 -4.56 18.48 -17.46
N TYR A 168 -5.68 17.94 -17.93
CA TYR A 168 -5.80 17.44 -19.30
C TYR A 168 -7.01 18.10 -19.97
N VAL A 169 -6.78 18.85 -21.05
CA VAL A 169 -7.80 19.61 -21.79
C VAL A 169 -8.39 18.76 -22.91
N ASN A 170 -9.72 18.80 -23.05
CA ASN A 170 -10.44 18.08 -24.09
C ASN A 170 -10.01 18.57 -25.48
N SER A 171 -9.72 17.62 -26.36
CA SER A 171 -9.32 17.86 -27.74
C SER A 171 -10.39 18.55 -28.60
N LEU A 172 -11.67 18.42 -28.23
CA LEU A 172 -12.80 18.96 -28.97
C LEU A 172 -13.32 20.28 -28.39
N ASP A 173 -13.05 20.55 -27.12
CA ASP A 173 -13.46 21.79 -26.44
C ASP A 173 -12.34 22.26 -25.51
N PHE A 174 -11.67 23.35 -25.88
CA PHE A 174 -10.55 23.90 -25.11
C PHE A 174 -10.96 24.47 -23.74
N ARG A 175 -12.27 24.60 -23.47
CA ARG A 175 -12.81 25.06 -22.19
C ARG A 175 -12.98 23.92 -21.19
N ASP A 176 -13.06 22.69 -21.70
CA ASP A 176 -13.31 21.48 -20.93
C ASP A 176 -11.97 20.83 -20.56
N TYR A 177 -11.75 20.59 -19.27
CA TYR A 177 -10.54 19.95 -18.78
C TYR A 177 -10.79 19.11 -17.54
N ILE A 178 -9.94 18.10 -17.35
CA ILE A 178 -9.90 17.27 -16.15
C ILE A 178 -8.70 17.68 -15.31
N SER A 179 -8.93 17.93 -14.02
CA SER A 179 -7.91 18.11 -13.00
C SER A 179 -7.78 16.85 -12.18
N PHE A 180 -6.57 16.32 -12.10
CA PHE A 180 -6.23 15.19 -11.24
C PHE A 180 -5.47 15.68 -10.01
N ASN A 181 -5.94 15.28 -8.83
CA ASN A 181 -5.34 15.54 -7.52
C ASN A 181 -5.34 14.22 -6.74
N THR A 182 -4.25 13.45 -6.82
CA THR A 182 -4.24 12.08 -6.28
C THR A 182 -3.98 12.12 -4.78
N GLY A 183 -4.89 11.56 -3.96
CA GLY A 183 -4.67 11.41 -2.51
C GLY A 183 -4.72 12.70 -1.66
N VAL A 184 -5.00 13.87 -2.24
CA VAL A 184 -5.07 15.15 -1.49
C VAL A 184 -6.47 15.76 -1.53
N ARG A 185 -7.06 15.88 -2.72
CA ARG A 185 -8.38 16.51 -2.94
C ARG A 185 -9.10 15.73 -4.03
N ASN A 186 -10.40 15.94 -4.14
CA ASN A 186 -11.15 15.34 -5.25
C ASN A 186 -10.58 15.82 -6.58
N SER A 187 -10.42 14.87 -7.50
CA SER A 187 -10.20 15.19 -8.92
C SER A 187 -11.54 15.62 -9.52
N TYR A 188 -11.53 16.39 -10.61
CA TYR A 188 -12.77 16.89 -11.21
C TYR A 188 -12.63 17.18 -12.70
N GLU A 189 -13.75 17.15 -13.40
CA GLU A 189 -13.89 17.75 -14.72
C GLU A 189 -14.50 19.14 -14.57
N ALA A 190 -13.99 20.11 -15.32
CA ALA A 190 -14.45 21.48 -15.29
C ALA A 190 -14.55 22.06 -16.70
N ILE A 191 -15.62 22.83 -16.93
CA ILE A 191 -15.86 23.57 -18.16
C ILE A 191 -15.88 25.06 -17.83
N VAL A 192 -14.95 25.81 -18.43
CA VAL A 192 -14.88 27.27 -18.29
C VAL A 192 -16.02 27.93 -19.06
N GLN A 193 -16.84 28.71 -18.36
CA GLN A 193 -17.99 29.41 -18.92
C GLN A 193 -17.60 30.77 -19.51
N SER A 194 -18.50 31.38 -20.28
CA SER A 194 -18.28 32.68 -20.94
C SER A 194 -18.16 33.86 -19.97
N ASP A 195 -18.63 33.71 -18.73
CA ASP A 195 -18.45 34.68 -17.65
C ASP A 195 -17.18 34.40 -16.81
N GLY A 196 -16.40 33.40 -17.19
CA GLY A 196 -15.18 32.96 -16.53
C GLY A 196 -15.39 32.08 -15.29
N SER A 197 -16.64 31.75 -14.95
CA SER A 197 -16.96 30.76 -13.92
C SER A 197 -16.62 29.34 -14.37
N LEU A 198 -16.60 28.40 -13.42
CA LEU A 198 -16.39 26.98 -13.69
C LEU A 198 -17.69 26.21 -13.45
N GLN A 199 -18.09 25.41 -14.44
CA GLN A 199 -19.09 24.37 -14.28
C GLN A 199 -18.39 23.04 -14.07
N PHE A 200 -18.84 22.24 -13.11
CA PHE A 200 -18.20 20.96 -12.76
C PHE A 200 -19.12 19.79 -13.11
N PRO A 201 -19.07 19.24 -14.33
CA PRO A 201 -19.92 18.12 -14.75
C PRO A 201 -19.60 16.79 -14.05
N ARG A 202 -18.35 16.57 -13.61
CA ARG A 202 -17.95 15.33 -12.89
C ARG A 202 -17.03 15.65 -11.71
N TYR A 203 -17.24 14.94 -10.61
CA TYR A 203 -16.34 14.90 -9.46
C TYR A 203 -15.90 13.47 -9.22
N PHE A 204 -14.59 13.29 -9.16
CA PHE A 204 -13.96 12.00 -8.93
C PHE A 204 -13.46 11.91 -7.49
N HIS A 205 -13.53 10.72 -6.91
CA HIS A 205 -12.90 10.45 -5.62
C HIS A 205 -11.38 10.66 -5.71
N THR A 206 -10.76 10.86 -4.55
CA THR A 206 -9.31 11.08 -4.43
C THR A 206 -8.49 9.87 -4.83
N GLU A 207 -9.09 8.68 -4.77
CA GLU A 207 -8.45 7.42 -5.09
C GLU A 207 -8.54 7.12 -6.59
N VAL A 208 -7.39 6.77 -7.17
CA VAL A 208 -7.28 6.32 -8.55
C VAL A 208 -6.76 4.89 -8.53
N LEU A 209 -7.56 3.97 -9.05
CA LEU A 209 -7.20 2.56 -9.15
C LEU A 209 -6.54 2.28 -10.50
N ILE A 210 -5.61 1.33 -10.53
CA ILE A 210 -5.05 0.81 -11.78
C ILE A 210 -5.68 -0.55 -12.06
N LYS A 211 -6.48 -0.64 -13.14
CA LYS A 211 -7.11 -1.90 -13.58
C LYS A 211 -6.81 -2.16 -15.04
N ASN A 212 -6.25 -3.31 -15.36
CA ASN A 212 -5.94 -3.78 -16.71
C ASN A 212 -5.19 -2.73 -17.55
N GLY A 213 -4.20 -2.06 -16.93
CA GLY A 213 -3.42 -1.01 -17.58
C GLY A 213 -4.23 0.27 -17.89
N LYS A 214 -5.22 0.60 -17.06
CA LYS A 214 -6.04 1.81 -17.17
C LYS A 214 -6.21 2.47 -15.80
N TYR A 215 -6.40 3.79 -15.82
CA TYR A 215 -6.81 4.54 -14.64
C TYR A 215 -8.31 4.39 -14.46
N VAL A 216 -8.75 3.96 -13.29
CA VAL A 216 -10.16 3.79 -12.93
C VAL A 216 -10.44 4.71 -11.75
N LEU A 217 -11.37 5.64 -11.95
CA LEU A 217 -11.77 6.61 -10.94
C LEU A 217 -13.24 6.42 -10.62
N LYS A 218 -13.57 6.41 -9.33
CA LYS A 218 -14.96 6.47 -8.89
C LYS A 218 -15.47 7.90 -9.04
N THR A 219 -16.68 8.07 -9.55
CA THR A 219 -17.36 9.36 -9.70
C THR A 219 -18.74 9.33 -9.10
N LEU A 220 -19.20 10.48 -8.64
CA LEU A 220 -20.57 10.68 -8.16
C LEU A 220 -21.49 11.05 -9.32
N ASN A 221 -22.72 10.53 -9.30
CA ASN A 221 -23.78 11.07 -10.14
C ASN A 221 -24.32 12.36 -9.50
N LEU A 222 -24.15 13.49 -10.17
CA LEU A 222 -24.59 14.79 -9.65
C LEU A 222 -26.12 14.93 -9.51
N ASN A 223 -26.89 14.10 -10.23
CA ASN A 223 -28.36 14.09 -10.13
C ASN A 223 -28.87 13.13 -9.05
N ASP A 224 -28.03 12.19 -8.61
CA ASP A 224 -28.33 11.23 -7.55
C ASP A 224 -27.03 10.88 -6.82
N ALA A 225 -26.75 11.64 -5.77
CA ALA A 225 -25.52 11.49 -4.98
C ALA A 225 -25.38 10.13 -4.28
N SER A 226 -26.42 9.28 -4.29
CA SER A 226 -26.35 7.91 -3.77
C SER A 226 -25.84 6.89 -4.78
N THR A 227 -25.74 7.28 -6.06
CA THR A 227 -25.28 6.42 -7.15
C THR A 227 -23.86 6.78 -7.56
N GLU A 228 -22.91 5.89 -7.26
CA GLU A 228 -21.53 5.97 -7.71
C GLU A 228 -21.27 5.06 -8.91
N TYR A 229 -20.41 5.48 -9.82
CA TYR A 229 -19.97 4.65 -10.94
C TYR A 229 -18.49 4.89 -11.26
N TYR A 230 -17.92 4.00 -12.08
CA TYR A 230 -16.51 4.10 -12.46
C TYR A 230 -16.36 4.75 -13.84
N VAL A 231 -15.40 5.68 -13.93
CA VAL A 231 -14.90 6.24 -15.19
C VAL A 231 -13.51 5.69 -15.43
N THR A 232 -13.24 5.29 -16.67
CA THR A 232 -11.96 4.67 -17.05
C THR A 232 -11.24 5.54 -18.07
N PHE A 233 -9.95 5.77 -17.82
CA PHE A 233 -9.06 6.47 -18.75
C PHE A 233 -7.92 5.56 -19.22
N SER A 234 -7.79 5.44 -20.54
CA SER A 234 -6.64 4.81 -21.19
C SER A 234 -5.53 5.83 -21.45
N LYS A 235 -4.29 5.53 -21.03
CA LYS A 235 -3.11 6.32 -21.42
C LYS A 235 -2.75 6.03 -22.88
N LYS A 236 -2.78 7.05 -23.74
CA LYS A 236 -2.40 6.94 -25.16
C LYS A 236 -0.96 7.38 -25.41
N SER A 237 -0.47 8.32 -24.62
CA SER A 237 0.92 8.76 -24.58
C SER A 237 1.23 9.36 -23.21
N THR A 238 2.45 9.83 -23.01
CA THR A 238 2.85 10.58 -21.80
C THR A 238 2.03 11.86 -21.58
N THR A 239 1.39 12.40 -22.62
CA THR A 239 0.65 13.66 -22.59
C THR A 239 -0.81 13.52 -23.04
N CYS A 240 -1.30 12.31 -23.28
CA CYS A 240 -2.65 12.09 -23.79
C CYS A 240 -3.37 10.96 -23.05
N LEU A 241 -4.55 11.29 -22.54
CA LEU A 241 -5.51 10.35 -21.98
C LEU A 241 -6.72 10.23 -22.91
N LYS A 242 -7.35 9.07 -22.90
CA LYS A 242 -8.63 8.83 -23.57
C LYS A 242 -9.66 8.44 -22.52
N ASP A 243 -10.79 9.13 -22.49
CA ASP A 243 -11.99 8.66 -21.78
C ASP A 243 -12.57 7.48 -22.56
N ASP A 244 -12.62 6.30 -21.93
CA ASP A 244 -13.03 5.08 -22.61
C ASP A 244 -14.54 5.02 -22.87
N ALA A 245 -15.35 5.75 -22.09
CA ALA A 245 -16.79 5.78 -22.26
C ALA A 245 -17.19 6.71 -23.42
N THR A 246 -16.59 7.90 -23.49
CA THR A 246 -16.94 8.92 -24.50
C THR A 246 -16.07 8.88 -25.75
N ASN A 247 -14.97 8.13 -25.72
CA ASN A 247 -13.89 8.13 -26.71
C ASN A 247 -13.19 9.49 -26.90
N GLN A 248 -13.42 10.47 -26.03
CA GLN A 248 -12.77 11.77 -26.11
C GLN A 248 -11.29 11.67 -25.69
N LEU A 249 -10.45 12.46 -26.37
CA LEU A 249 -9.04 12.61 -26.04
C LEU A 249 -8.84 13.88 -25.22
N TYR A 250 -7.99 13.78 -24.20
CA TYR A 250 -7.58 14.89 -23.36
C TYR A 250 -6.06 15.01 -23.37
N TYR A 251 -5.54 16.23 -23.52
CA TYR A 251 -4.12 16.52 -23.65
C TYR A 251 -3.59 17.32 -22.48
N LEU A 252 -2.43 16.92 -21.97
CA LEU A 252 -1.77 17.57 -20.84
C LEU A 252 -1.57 19.06 -21.12
N GLU A 253 -1.99 19.90 -20.18
CA GLU A 253 -1.91 21.35 -20.30
C GLU A 253 -1.56 21.98 -18.95
N LYS A 254 -0.91 23.15 -18.99
CA LYS A 254 -0.67 23.99 -17.82
C LYS A 254 -1.72 25.09 -17.75
N ASP A 255 -2.29 25.32 -16.58
CA ASP A 255 -3.21 26.43 -16.32
C ASP A 255 -4.39 26.49 -17.31
N PRO A 256 -5.14 25.39 -17.50
CA PRO A 256 -6.17 25.27 -18.56
C PRO A 256 -7.24 26.35 -18.48
N LYS A 257 -7.60 26.78 -17.27
CA LYS A 257 -8.57 27.86 -17.05
C LYS A 257 -8.07 29.17 -17.67
N GLN A 258 -6.85 29.60 -17.35
CA GLN A 258 -6.28 30.84 -17.86
C GLN A 258 -6.17 30.81 -19.39
N GLN A 259 -5.79 29.66 -19.95
CA GLN A 259 -5.73 29.49 -21.40
C GLN A 259 -7.11 29.58 -22.05
N ALA A 260 -8.13 29.00 -21.44
CA ALA A 260 -9.51 29.08 -21.94
C ALA A 260 -10.04 30.52 -21.88
N LEU A 261 -9.86 31.24 -20.76
CA LEU A 261 -10.24 32.65 -20.63
C LEU A 261 -9.58 33.51 -21.71
N LYS A 262 -8.27 33.35 -21.89
CA LYS A 262 -7.51 34.06 -22.93
C LYS A 262 -8.03 33.77 -24.33
N LYS A 263 -8.33 32.50 -24.65
CA LYS A 263 -8.89 32.10 -25.96
C LYS A 263 -10.30 32.64 -26.18
N MET A 264 -11.08 32.84 -25.12
CA MET A 264 -12.42 33.45 -25.18
C MET A 264 -12.39 34.98 -25.18
N GLY A 265 -11.23 35.61 -24.96
CA GLY A 265 -11.10 37.07 -24.86
C GLY A 265 -11.68 37.65 -23.57
N ILE A 266 -11.73 36.84 -22.49
CA ILE A 266 -12.20 37.28 -21.18
C ILE A 266 -11.01 37.79 -20.40
N GLU A 267 -11.01 39.08 -20.05
CA GLU A 267 -10.06 39.64 -19.10
C GLU A 267 -10.33 39.02 -17.72
N GLU A 268 -9.29 38.47 -17.09
CA GLU A 268 -9.44 38.01 -15.70
C GLU A 268 -9.86 39.20 -14.85
N PRO A 269 -10.91 39.08 -14.01
CA PRO A 269 -11.10 40.05 -12.95
C PRO A 269 -9.82 40.03 -12.11
N THR A 270 -9.09 41.15 -12.10
CA THR A 270 -7.99 41.36 -11.16
C THR A 270 -8.55 41.19 -9.78
N SER A 271 -8.34 40.01 -9.19
CA SER A 271 -8.53 39.84 -7.76
C SER A 271 -7.40 40.62 -7.10
N GLU A 272 -7.62 41.92 -6.90
CA GLU A 272 -6.94 42.61 -5.82
C GLU A 272 -7.37 41.90 -4.54
N TYR A 273 -6.56 40.92 -4.12
CA TYR A 273 -6.56 40.49 -2.74
C TYR A 273 -6.22 41.75 -1.94
N TYR A 274 -7.24 42.45 -1.44
CA TYR A 274 -7.09 43.39 -0.35
C TYR A 274 -6.61 42.58 0.85
N GLN A 275 -5.30 42.35 0.94
CA GLN A 275 -4.68 42.15 2.23
C GLN A 275 -4.97 43.43 3.00
N ARG A 276 -5.92 43.36 3.94
CA ARG A 276 -5.97 44.36 5.00
C ARG A 276 -4.55 44.48 5.52
N PRO A 277 -3.93 45.67 5.52
CA PRO A 277 -2.62 45.82 6.10
C PRO A 277 -2.72 45.28 7.54
N ASN A 278 -1.81 44.38 7.88
CA ASN A 278 -1.57 43.99 9.26
C ASN A 278 -1.26 45.28 10.02
N ASN A 279 -2.28 45.91 10.59
CA ASN A 279 -2.08 46.82 11.69
C ASN A 279 -1.45 45.95 12.78
N LYS A 280 -0.13 46.12 12.97
CA LYS A 280 0.54 45.73 14.19
C LYS A 280 -0.27 46.33 15.34
N ILE A 281 -1.15 45.53 15.93
CA ILE A 281 -1.55 45.75 17.29
C ILE A 281 -0.29 45.46 18.08
N GLU A 282 0.43 46.52 18.45
CA GLU A 282 1.47 46.43 19.46
C GLU A 282 0.86 45.72 20.67
N SER A 283 1.38 44.53 20.97
CA SER A 283 1.06 43.83 22.20
C SER A 283 1.55 44.72 23.35
N LYS A 284 0.66 45.51 23.93
CA LYS A 284 0.89 46.08 25.26
C LYS A 284 0.95 44.91 26.22
N THR A 285 2.15 44.59 26.68
CA THR A 285 2.36 43.74 27.85
C THR A 285 1.70 44.43 29.04
N TYR A 286 0.64 43.82 29.56
CA TYR A 286 0.00 44.23 30.81
C TYR A 286 0.96 43.91 31.96
N ASP A 287 1.50 44.94 32.58
CA ASP A 287 2.25 44.85 33.83
C ASP A 287 1.22 44.77 34.96
N PHE A 288 1.07 43.58 35.55
CA PHE A 288 0.18 43.35 36.68
C PHE A 288 0.96 43.64 37.97
N ALA A 289 1.14 44.92 38.30
CA ALA A 289 1.56 45.34 39.63
C ALA A 289 1.21 46.81 39.90
N ASP A 290 0.51 47.01 41.01
CA ASP A 290 0.22 48.28 41.71
C ASP A 290 -0.66 49.30 40.97
N ASP A 291 -1.65 49.96 41.58
CA ASP A 291 -2.42 49.82 42.80
C ASP A 291 -3.50 50.92 42.73
N ARG A 292 -4.69 50.65 43.30
CA ARG A 292 -5.74 51.63 43.68
C ARG A 292 -6.45 52.35 42.54
N ASP A 293 -7.59 51.80 42.14
CA ASP A 293 -8.87 52.35 42.61
C ASP A 293 -10.01 51.41 42.19
N ASP A 294 -11.07 51.44 42.97
CA ASP A 294 -11.94 50.32 43.22
C ASP A 294 -13.31 50.57 42.56
N ASP A 295 -13.67 49.78 41.54
CA ASP A 295 -15.05 49.51 41.10
C ASP A 295 -15.13 48.28 40.20
N TYR A 296 -14.66 47.15 40.75
CA TYR A 296 -15.05 45.82 40.30
C TYR A 296 -16.55 45.64 40.65
N TYR A 297 -17.39 45.52 39.61
CA TYR A 297 -18.86 45.43 39.57
C TYR A 297 -19.59 46.75 39.23
N ASP A 298 -19.82 46.98 37.94
CA ASP A 298 -21.14 47.39 37.43
C ASP A 298 -21.22 47.20 35.91
N THR A 299 -22.42 46.83 35.43
CA THR A 299 -22.88 46.68 34.03
C THR A 299 -22.73 45.31 33.35
N TYR A 300 -23.37 44.30 33.95
CA TYR A 300 -24.22 43.38 33.17
C TYR A 300 -25.67 43.76 33.47
N ASP A 301 -26.28 44.64 32.66
CA ASP A 301 -27.75 44.83 32.66
C ASP A 301 -28.25 45.61 31.44
N ASP A 302 -28.04 45.06 30.24
CA ASP A 302 -28.68 45.56 29.02
C ASP A 302 -29.12 44.39 28.13
N PHE A 303 -29.80 43.41 28.71
CA PHE A 303 -30.72 42.52 27.98
C PHE A 303 -32.11 43.15 28.01
N ASP A 304 -32.38 44.08 27.08
CA ASP A 304 -33.77 44.47 26.77
C ASP A 304 -34.36 43.47 25.77
N LEU A 305 -34.79 42.34 26.32
CA LEU A 305 -35.95 41.60 25.84
C LEU A 305 -37.15 42.03 26.69
N ASN A 306 -37.97 42.97 26.19
CA ASN A 306 -39.43 42.79 26.21
C ASN A 306 -40.19 43.82 25.35
N GLU A 307 -41.01 43.25 24.46
CA GLU A 307 -42.42 43.58 24.18
C GLU A 307 -42.90 45.04 24.08
N GLY A 308 -43.51 45.37 22.92
CA GLY A 308 -44.81 46.06 22.88
C GLY A 308 -44.91 47.33 22.03
N ASP A 309 -45.37 47.18 20.78
CA ASP A 309 -46.64 47.75 20.29
C ASP A 309 -47.06 47.08 18.96
#